data_AF-A0A2V7RKR3-F1
#
_entry.id   AF-A0A2V7RKR3-F1
#
_cell.length_a   1.000
_cell.length_b   1.000
_cell.length_c   1.000
_cell.angle_alpha   90.00
_cell.angle_beta   90.00
_cell.angle_gamma   90.00
#
_symmetry.space_group_name_H-M   'P 1'
#
loop_
_entity.id
_entity.type
_entity.pdbx_description
1 polymer ?
#
loop_
_entity_poly.entity_id
_entity_poly.type
_entity_poly.pdbx_seq_one_letter_code
_entity_poly.pdbx_strand_id
1 'polypeptide(L)'
;MFKLRTLAMLAAPIGVVLIASSCDRQPGAVAPGIGKPLAHFQPGNFVCVPVKITGGGRIDYPPEQAEKNPPASHEYETFGAHVMGSGQQDANGVCLADKGALEWVDHRPEMEVNGHPLNLHATEVTFAEVATDASCTDGAVHWGGKLRVQNTGQSDLDFEVWDCDNGEPGRNDGFAISVPAIDYAVQCFTVTPADPTCYLTGGNRQFHPTH
;
A
#
# COMPACT_ATOMS: atom_id res chain seq x y z
N MET A 1 -33.60 58.07 -23.09
CA MET A 1 -32.64 57.04 -23.57
C MET A 1 -31.26 57.39 -23.05
N PHE A 2 -30.45 56.37 -22.69
CA PHE A 2 -29.14 56.38 -22.00
C PHE A 2 -29.21 56.54 -20.46
N LYS A 3 -28.74 55.63 -19.59
CA LYS A 3 -28.07 54.32 -19.70
C LYS A 3 -28.41 53.46 -18.46
N LEU A 4 -29.33 52.50 -18.58
CA LEU A 4 -29.44 51.37 -17.63
C LEU A 4 -28.26 50.38 -17.74
N ARG A 5 -27.36 50.58 -18.72
CA ARG A 5 -26.18 49.75 -18.96
C ARG A 5 -25.03 49.97 -17.98
N THR A 6 -25.08 50.99 -17.11
CA THR A 6 -23.90 51.35 -16.29
C THR A 6 -23.90 50.70 -14.90
N LEU A 7 -25.03 50.21 -14.38
CA LEU A 7 -25.05 49.50 -13.08
C LEU A 7 -24.70 48.00 -13.18
N ALA A 8 -24.84 47.38 -14.36
CA ALA A 8 -24.48 45.98 -14.56
C ALA A 8 -22.95 45.73 -14.60
N MET A 9 -22.13 46.76 -14.80
CA MET A 9 -20.66 46.63 -14.89
C MET A 9 -19.93 46.64 -13.54
N LEU A 10 -20.61 46.97 -12.44
CA LEU A 10 -19.99 47.03 -11.10
C LEU A 10 -20.25 45.80 -10.23
N ALA A 11 -21.21 44.94 -10.60
CA ALA A 11 -21.50 43.71 -9.86
C ALA A 11 -20.66 42.49 -10.31
N ALA A 12 -20.14 42.50 -11.54
CA ALA A 12 -19.32 41.41 -12.07
C ALA A 12 -17.93 41.24 -11.40
N PRO A 13 -17.17 42.29 -11.02
CA PRO A 13 -15.84 42.09 -10.45
C PRO A 13 -15.85 41.66 -8.97
N ILE A 14 -16.94 41.91 -8.23
CA ILE A 14 -17.02 41.53 -6.81
C ILE A 14 -17.26 40.03 -6.64
N GLY A 15 -18.00 39.40 -7.57
CA GLY A 15 -18.20 37.95 -7.55
C GLY A 15 -16.93 37.15 -7.83
N VAL A 16 -16.05 37.64 -8.70
CA VAL A 16 -14.81 36.92 -9.08
C VAL A 16 -13.78 36.92 -7.95
N VAL A 17 -13.73 38.00 -7.14
CA VAL A 17 -12.80 38.07 -6.00
C VAL A 17 -13.19 37.11 -4.87
N LEU A 18 -14.49 36.93 -4.61
CA LEU A 18 -14.97 36.02 -3.56
C LEU A 18 -14.80 34.53 -3.92
N ILE A 19 -14.86 34.17 -5.21
CA ILE A 19 -14.61 32.79 -5.68
C ILE A 19 -13.10 32.50 -5.69
N ALA A 20 -12.26 33.50 -6.02
CA ALA A 20 -10.81 33.36 -5.99
C ALA A 20 -10.25 33.26 -4.57
N SER A 21 -10.93 33.84 -3.56
CA SER A 21 -10.53 33.73 -2.15
C SER A 21 -11.13 32.51 -1.42
N SER A 22 -12.15 31.85 -1.97
CA SER A 22 -12.63 30.55 -1.44
C SER A 22 -11.87 29.37 -2.04
N CYS A 23 -11.08 29.59 -3.09
CA CYS A 23 -10.00 28.69 -3.45
C CYS A 23 -8.81 29.01 -2.55
N ASP A 24 -8.88 28.52 -1.31
CA ASP A 24 -7.64 28.24 -0.60
C ASP A 24 -6.77 27.45 -1.57
N ARG A 25 -5.67 28.07 -2.01
CA ARG A 25 -4.56 27.30 -2.56
C ARG A 25 -4.19 26.37 -1.42
N GLN A 26 -4.63 25.11 -1.50
CA GLN A 26 -3.96 24.07 -0.76
C GLN A 26 -2.47 24.32 -1.02
N PRO A 27 -1.63 24.56 0.00
CA PRO A 27 -0.20 24.63 -0.20
C PRO A 27 0.12 23.39 -1.01
N GLY A 28 0.57 23.60 -2.25
CA GLY A 28 0.66 22.54 -3.25
C GLY A 28 1.23 21.33 -2.55
N ALA A 29 0.48 20.23 -2.55
CA ALA A 29 0.90 19.01 -1.88
C ALA A 29 2.27 18.67 -2.49
N VAL A 30 3.31 19.09 -1.80
CA VAL A 30 4.65 18.62 -2.02
C VAL A 30 4.47 17.18 -1.60
N ALA A 31 4.34 16.28 -2.57
CA ALA A 31 4.42 14.86 -2.30
C ALA A 31 5.61 14.70 -1.35
N PRO A 32 5.42 14.10 -0.15
CA PRO A 32 6.55 13.78 0.69
C PRO A 32 7.56 13.08 -0.23
N GLY A 33 8.79 13.59 -0.29
CA GLY A 33 9.84 12.90 -1.02
C GLY A 33 9.84 11.47 -0.52
N ILE A 34 9.77 10.50 -1.45
CA ILE A 34 9.69 9.06 -1.19
C ILE A 34 10.52 8.78 0.06
N GLY A 35 9.81 8.50 1.16
CA GLY A 35 10.43 8.31 2.45
C GLY A 35 11.51 7.25 2.28
N LYS A 36 12.68 7.48 2.87
CA LYS A 36 13.58 6.36 3.16
C LYS A 36 12.72 5.20 3.70
N PRO A 37 13.02 3.93 3.35
CA PRO A 37 12.24 2.79 3.81
C PRO A 37 11.93 2.98 5.29
N LEU A 38 10.65 2.85 5.64
CA LEU A 38 10.19 3.12 7.00
C LEU A 38 11.10 2.36 7.96
N ALA A 39 11.54 3.01 9.04
CA ALA A 39 12.57 2.49 9.94
C ALA A 39 12.25 1.12 10.59
N HIS A 40 11.05 0.58 10.33
CA HIS A 40 10.56 -0.73 10.74
C HIS A 40 10.82 -1.84 9.70
N PHE A 41 10.98 -1.51 8.42
CA PHE A 41 11.54 -2.38 7.37
C PHE A 41 13.04 -2.06 7.26
N GLN A 42 13.80 -2.45 8.28
CA GLN A 42 15.25 -2.23 8.34
C GLN A 42 15.99 -2.96 7.21
N PRO A 43 17.16 -2.45 6.76
CA PRO A 43 17.64 -2.67 5.41
C PRO A 43 18.01 -4.13 5.20
N GLY A 44 17.13 -4.83 4.48
CA GLY A 44 17.53 -6.03 3.78
C GLY A 44 18.53 -5.70 2.69
N ASN A 45 19.26 -6.70 2.22
CA ASN A 45 20.06 -6.54 1.01
C ASN A 45 19.12 -6.55 -0.19
N PHE A 46 18.73 -5.36 -0.65
CA PHE A 46 17.85 -5.21 -1.80
C PHE A 46 18.63 -5.13 -3.10
N VAL A 47 18.12 -5.78 -4.14
CA VAL A 47 18.67 -5.71 -5.49
C VAL A 47 17.62 -5.29 -6.51
N CYS A 48 18.06 -4.42 -7.42
CA CYS A 48 17.25 -3.96 -8.54
C CYS A 48 17.38 -4.94 -9.71
N VAL A 49 16.49 -5.90 -9.76
CA VAL A 49 16.42 -6.89 -10.84
C VAL A 49 14.98 -7.01 -11.30
N PRO A 50 14.75 -7.52 -12.53
CA PRO A 50 13.40 -7.88 -12.95
C PRO A 50 12.73 -8.76 -11.88
N VAL A 51 11.49 -8.42 -11.56
CA VAL A 51 10.72 -9.11 -10.53
C VAL A 51 9.25 -9.14 -10.91
N LYS A 52 8.58 -10.24 -10.56
CA LYS A 52 7.12 -10.31 -10.53
C LYS A 52 6.71 -11.19 -9.36
N ILE A 53 5.81 -10.68 -8.52
CA ILE A 53 5.14 -11.47 -7.49
C ILE A 53 3.63 -11.22 -7.56
N THR A 54 2.84 -12.27 -7.36
CA THR A 54 1.38 -12.20 -7.48
C THR A 54 0.72 -13.21 -6.56
N GLY A 55 -0.57 -13.00 -6.28
CA GLY A 55 -1.38 -13.92 -5.50
C GLY A 55 -2.27 -13.17 -4.52
N GLY A 56 -2.53 -13.79 -3.38
CA GLY A 56 -3.37 -13.22 -2.35
C GLY A 56 -3.63 -14.26 -1.29
N GLY A 57 -4.23 -13.83 -0.19
CA GLY A 57 -4.47 -14.74 0.88
C GLY A 57 -5.29 -14.17 2.01
N ARG A 58 -5.21 -14.90 3.11
CA ARG A 58 -5.84 -14.58 4.38
C ARG A 58 -4.80 -14.74 5.48
N ILE A 59 -4.82 -13.80 6.42
CA ILE A 59 -4.06 -13.85 7.65
C ILE A 59 -5.07 -13.81 8.78
N ASP A 60 -5.03 -14.78 9.69
CA ASP A 60 -5.95 -14.85 10.82
C ASP A 60 -5.28 -14.34 12.08
N TYR A 61 -6.04 -13.69 12.95
CA TYR A 61 -5.51 -13.16 14.20
C TYR A 61 -5.57 -14.17 15.34
N PRO A 62 -4.51 -14.26 16.17
CA PRO A 62 -3.21 -13.59 16.02
C PRO A 62 -2.41 -14.10 14.79
N PRO A 63 -1.71 -13.21 14.05
CA PRO A 63 -1.16 -13.50 12.70
C PRO A 63 -0.05 -14.56 12.66
N GLU A 64 0.45 -14.98 13.83
CA GLU A 64 1.43 -16.05 13.97
C GLU A 64 0.83 -17.47 13.94
N GLN A 65 -0.50 -17.57 13.85
CA GLN A 65 -1.17 -18.87 13.83
C GLN A 65 -1.31 -19.43 12.42
N ALA A 66 -1.11 -20.74 12.28
CA ALA A 66 -1.32 -21.46 11.01
C ALA A 66 -2.77 -21.94 10.81
N GLU A 67 -3.62 -21.79 11.83
CA GLU A 67 -5.02 -22.23 11.79
C GLU A 67 -5.95 -21.09 11.38
N LYS A 68 -6.92 -21.42 10.54
CA LYS A 68 -7.90 -20.47 10.05
C LYS A 68 -9.04 -20.29 11.05
N ASN A 69 -9.33 -19.06 11.45
CA ASN A 69 -10.49 -18.76 12.29
C ASN A 69 -11.79 -18.94 11.48
N PRO A 70 -12.92 -19.25 12.13
CA PRO A 70 -14.22 -19.23 11.46
C PRO A 70 -14.51 -17.85 10.86
N PRO A 71 -15.05 -17.72 9.63
CA PRO A 71 -15.37 -16.42 9.04
C PRO A 71 -16.30 -15.55 9.90
N ALA A 72 -17.19 -16.16 10.69
CA ALA A 72 -18.07 -15.44 11.60
C ALA A 72 -17.36 -14.77 12.79
N SER A 73 -16.09 -15.10 13.04
CA SER A 73 -15.29 -14.43 14.08
C SER A 73 -14.83 -13.03 13.66
N HIS A 74 -14.71 -12.77 12.36
CA HIS A 74 -14.13 -11.55 11.81
C HIS A 74 -12.67 -11.26 12.23
N GLU A 75 -12.01 -12.23 12.89
CA GLU A 75 -10.62 -12.14 13.34
C GLU A 75 -9.63 -12.53 12.22
N TYR A 76 -9.67 -11.80 11.10
CA TYR A 76 -8.82 -12.05 9.94
C TYR A 76 -8.77 -10.87 8.96
N GLU A 77 -7.74 -10.89 8.13
CA GLU A 77 -7.59 -10.02 6.95
C GLU A 77 -7.62 -10.84 5.67
N THR A 78 -8.00 -10.21 4.58
CA THR A 78 -7.85 -10.78 3.24
C THR A 78 -7.17 -9.80 2.31
N PHE A 79 -6.41 -10.31 1.36
CA PHE A 79 -5.74 -9.46 0.39
C PHE A 79 -5.54 -10.13 -0.96
N GLY A 80 -5.45 -9.30 -2.00
CA GLY A 80 -4.96 -9.64 -3.32
C GLY A 80 -3.86 -8.66 -3.69
N ALA A 81 -2.72 -9.18 -4.16
CA ALA A 81 -1.56 -8.33 -4.46
C ALA A 81 -0.80 -8.82 -5.68
N HIS A 82 -0.36 -7.87 -6.48
CA HIS A 82 0.49 -8.09 -7.65
C HIS A 82 1.47 -6.93 -7.78
N VAL A 83 2.74 -7.22 -8.04
CA VAL A 83 3.71 -6.22 -8.45
C VAL A 83 4.65 -6.80 -9.50
N MET A 84 5.09 -5.94 -10.42
CA MET A 84 6.07 -6.24 -11.45
C MET A 84 7.03 -5.06 -11.58
N GLY A 85 8.33 -5.34 -11.62
CA GLY A 85 9.38 -4.37 -11.90
C GLY A 85 10.32 -4.90 -12.98
N SER A 86 10.83 -4.00 -13.81
CA SER A 86 11.77 -4.31 -14.90
C SER A 86 13.24 -4.31 -14.46
N GLY A 87 13.52 -4.04 -13.18
CA GLY A 87 14.86 -3.83 -12.66
C GLY A 87 15.47 -2.48 -13.09
N GLN A 88 14.65 -1.55 -13.60
CA GLN A 88 15.10 -0.20 -13.91
C GLN A 88 15.16 0.66 -12.64
N GLN A 89 16.18 1.51 -12.56
CA GLN A 89 16.30 2.53 -11.53
C GLN A 89 15.95 3.90 -12.07
N ASP A 90 15.32 4.72 -11.25
CA ASP A 90 15.17 6.15 -11.54
C ASP A 90 16.51 6.90 -11.33
N ALA A 91 16.51 8.21 -11.59
CA ALA A 91 17.69 9.05 -11.42
C ALA A 91 18.19 9.15 -9.96
N ASN A 92 17.37 8.73 -8.98
CA ASN A 92 17.67 8.73 -7.56
C ASN A 92 18.10 7.33 -7.06
N GLY A 93 18.13 6.32 -7.93
CA GLY A 93 18.48 4.94 -7.57
C GLY A 93 17.30 4.11 -7.03
N VAL A 94 16.06 4.60 -7.13
CA VAL A 94 14.86 3.86 -6.71
C VAL A 94 14.52 2.80 -7.76
N CYS A 95 14.29 1.56 -7.32
CA CYS A 95 13.85 0.47 -8.20
C CYS A 95 12.38 0.64 -8.60
N LEU A 96 12.16 0.98 -9.86
CA LEU A 96 10.82 1.30 -10.36
C LEU A 96 9.96 0.04 -10.48
N ALA A 97 8.72 0.14 -9.98
CA ALA A 97 7.67 -0.78 -10.35
C ALA A 97 7.08 -0.36 -11.69
N ASP A 98 6.94 -1.31 -12.63
CA ASP A 98 6.27 -1.07 -13.91
C ASP A 98 4.75 -1.11 -13.75
N LYS A 99 4.27 -2.00 -12.86
CA LYS A 99 2.86 -2.24 -12.56
C LYS A 99 2.72 -2.77 -11.14
N GLY A 100 1.59 -2.46 -10.51
CA GLY A 100 1.19 -3.15 -9.30
C GLY A 100 -0.23 -2.83 -8.88
N ALA A 101 -0.75 -3.66 -7.99
CA ALA A 101 -2.06 -3.53 -7.38
C ALA A 101 -2.04 -4.19 -5.99
N LEU A 102 -2.77 -3.58 -5.07
CA LEU A 102 -3.06 -4.11 -3.74
C LEU A 102 -4.53 -3.86 -3.44
N GLU A 103 -5.23 -4.90 -3.04
CA GLU A 103 -6.49 -4.80 -2.30
C GLU A 103 -6.28 -5.51 -0.98
N TRP A 104 -6.59 -4.83 0.11
CA TRP A 104 -6.42 -5.32 1.46
C TRP A 104 -7.65 -4.98 2.29
N VAL A 105 -8.21 -5.98 2.97
CA VAL A 105 -9.42 -5.83 3.77
C VAL A 105 -9.18 -6.42 5.16
N ASP A 106 -9.25 -5.57 6.18
CA ASP A 106 -9.20 -5.98 7.58
C ASP A 106 -10.62 -6.10 8.13
N HIS A 107 -11.01 -7.32 8.48
CA HIS A 107 -12.36 -7.61 8.95
C HIS A 107 -12.53 -7.41 10.45
N ARG A 108 -11.46 -7.15 11.20
CA ARG A 108 -11.53 -7.06 12.66
C ARG A 108 -12.46 -5.93 13.09
N PRO A 109 -13.38 -6.17 14.04
CA PRO A 109 -14.35 -5.16 14.48
C PRO A 109 -13.71 -3.85 14.95
N GLU A 110 -12.54 -3.90 15.59
CA GLU A 110 -11.81 -2.72 16.06
C GLU A 110 -11.19 -1.88 14.93
N MET A 111 -11.05 -2.45 13.74
CA MET A 111 -10.53 -1.78 12.55
C MET A 111 -11.64 -1.26 11.64
N GLU A 112 -12.91 -1.48 11.98
CA GLU A 112 -14.02 -1.01 11.17
C GLU A 112 -14.03 0.51 11.02
N VAL A 113 -14.32 0.95 9.80
CA VAL A 113 -14.50 2.35 9.47
C VAL A 113 -15.90 2.55 8.93
N ASN A 114 -16.70 3.34 9.65
CA ASN A 114 -18.12 3.57 9.36
C ASN A 114 -18.96 2.28 9.33
N GLY A 115 -18.68 1.31 10.21
CA GLY A 115 -19.43 0.05 10.33
C GLY A 115 -19.15 -0.95 9.21
N HIS A 116 -17.99 -0.80 8.54
CA HIS A 116 -17.53 -1.67 7.47
C HIS A 116 -16.06 -2.01 7.70
N PRO A 117 -15.59 -3.20 7.27
CA PRO A 117 -14.18 -3.56 7.29
C PRO A 117 -13.29 -2.47 6.70
N LEU A 118 -12.11 -2.24 7.29
CA LEU A 118 -11.12 -1.34 6.70
C LEU A 118 -10.71 -1.88 5.34
N ASN A 119 -10.87 -1.09 4.29
CA ASN A 119 -10.55 -1.50 2.93
C ASN A 119 -9.51 -0.53 2.33
N LEU A 120 -8.32 -1.05 2.05
CA LEU A 120 -7.17 -0.33 1.54
C LEU A 120 -6.89 -0.77 0.10
N HIS A 121 -6.83 0.18 -0.82
CA HIS A 121 -6.54 -0.08 -2.24
C HIS A 121 -5.35 0.74 -2.70
N ALA A 122 -4.33 0.09 -3.27
CA ALA A 122 -3.24 0.82 -3.92
C ALA A 122 -3.80 1.65 -5.08
N THR A 123 -3.49 2.93 -5.08
CA THR A 123 -3.72 3.84 -6.20
C THR A 123 -2.52 3.89 -7.13
N GLU A 124 -1.32 3.64 -6.59
CA GLU A 124 -0.08 3.57 -7.34
C GLU A 124 0.92 2.66 -6.62
N VAL A 125 1.64 1.84 -7.38
CA VAL A 125 2.82 1.13 -6.90
C VAL A 125 4.03 1.76 -7.58
N THR A 126 4.94 2.29 -6.78
CA THR A 126 6.01 3.18 -7.24
C THR A 126 7.37 2.49 -7.26
N PHE A 127 7.58 1.52 -6.36
CA PHE A 127 8.84 0.80 -6.28
C PHE A 127 8.63 -0.69 -6.02
N ALA A 128 9.58 -1.49 -6.47
CA ALA A 128 9.66 -2.92 -6.21
C ALA A 128 11.12 -3.39 -6.29
N GLU A 129 11.60 -4.06 -5.25
CA GLU A 129 12.98 -4.54 -5.15
C GLU A 129 13.02 -5.94 -4.52
N VAL A 130 13.98 -6.76 -4.95
CA VAL A 130 14.11 -8.14 -4.45
C VAL A 130 14.95 -8.13 -3.18
N ALA A 131 14.44 -8.76 -2.12
CA ALA A 131 15.19 -8.97 -0.89
C ALA A 131 16.04 -10.24 -1.00
N THR A 132 17.36 -10.10 -0.85
CA THR A 132 18.32 -11.20 -1.06
C THR A 132 18.76 -11.93 0.21
N ASP A 133 18.46 -11.35 1.37
CA ASP A 133 18.75 -11.91 2.69
C ASP A 133 17.51 -12.48 3.39
N ALA A 134 16.39 -12.59 2.66
CA ALA A 134 15.19 -13.27 3.14
C ALA A 134 15.34 -14.79 3.10
N SER A 135 14.77 -15.51 4.08
CA SER A 135 14.71 -16.99 4.09
C SER A 135 13.55 -17.55 3.27
N CYS A 136 12.94 -16.73 2.42
CA CYS A 136 11.87 -17.10 1.51
C CYS A 136 12.38 -18.04 0.42
N THR A 137 11.86 -19.27 0.39
CA THR A 137 12.38 -20.36 -0.46
C THR A 137 12.38 -20.01 -1.94
N ASP A 138 11.29 -19.42 -2.44
CA ASP A 138 11.14 -19.09 -3.87
C ASP A 138 11.46 -17.62 -4.17
N GLY A 139 11.28 -16.73 -3.19
CA GLY A 139 11.79 -15.36 -3.26
C GLY A 139 11.05 -14.37 -2.37
N ALA A 140 11.60 -13.16 -2.24
CA ALA A 140 11.01 -12.09 -1.45
C ALA A 140 11.13 -10.74 -2.14
N VAL A 141 10.11 -9.89 -1.94
CA VAL A 141 10.00 -8.56 -2.56
C VAL A 141 9.60 -7.54 -1.52
N HIS A 142 10.30 -6.41 -1.53
CA HIS A 142 9.88 -5.19 -0.86
C HIS A 142 9.30 -4.24 -1.91
N TRP A 143 8.09 -3.75 -1.69
CA TRP A 143 7.42 -2.88 -2.66
C TRP A 143 6.42 -1.96 -1.99
N GLY A 144 6.05 -0.89 -2.67
CA GLY A 144 5.16 0.10 -2.06
C GLY A 144 4.82 1.26 -2.98
N GLY A 145 4.07 2.20 -2.43
CA GLY A 145 3.61 3.37 -3.17
C GLY A 145 2.48 4.08 -2.43
N LYS A 146 1.43 4.41 -3.15
CA LYS A 146 0.29 5.17 -2.64
C LYS A 146 -0.96 4.32 -2.59
N LEU A 147 -1.74 4.47 -1.52
CA LEU A 147 -3.04 3.83 -1.38
C LEU A 147 -4.13 4.79 -0.92
N ARG A 148 -5.37 4.33 -1.04
CA ARG A 148 -6.56 4.96 -0.50
C ARG A 148 -7.29 4.05 0.47
N VAL A 149 -7.90 4.66 1.48
CA VAL A 149 -8.91 4.03 2.34
C VAL A 149 -10.27 4.19 1.67
N GLN A 150 -10.83 3.09 1.17
CA GLN A 150 -12.09 3.11 0.40
C GLN A 150 -13.27 3.65 1.22
N ASN A 151 -13.33 3.30 2.50
CA ASN A 151 -14.45 3.63 3.39
C ASN A 151 -14.52 5.13 3.76
N THR A 152 -13.43 5.87 3.61
CA THR A 152 -13.35 7.31 3.96
C THR A 152 -13.00 8.20 2.77
N GLY A 153 -12.45 7.63 1.70
CA GLY A 153 -11.91 8.37 0.57
C GLY A 153 -10.55 9.02 0.85
N GLN A 154 -9.95 8.81 2.03
CA GLN A 154 -8.60 9.28 2.33
C GLN A 154 -7.61 8.62 1.34
N SER A 155 -6.85 9.43 0.59
CA SER A 155 -5.99 8.97 -0.50
C SER A 155 -4.53 9.38 -0.28
N ASP A 156 -3.67 8.94 -1.20
CA ASP A 156 -2.26 9.31 -1.29
C ASP A 156 -1.45 8.95 -0.03
N LEU A 157 -1.87 7.90 0.67
CA LEU A 157 -1.18 7.37 1.84
C LEU A 157 -0.04 6.49 1.41
N ASP A 158 1.16 6.77 1.93
CA ASP A 158 2.31 5.91 1.73
C ASP A 158 2.07 4.54 2.36
N PHE A 159 2.41 3.51 1.61
CA PHE A 159 2.42 2.14 2.10
C PHE A 159 3.63 1.38 1.62
N GLU A 160 4.04 0.41 2.41
CA GLU A 160 5.09 -0.55 2.11
C GLU A 160 4.62 -1.95 2.43
N VAL A 161 5.06 -2.91 1.64
CA VAL A 161 4.76 -4.33 1.76
C VAL A 161 6.05 -5.13 1.74
N TRP A 162 6.11 -6.11 2.64
CA TRP A 162 7.03 -7.23 2.55
C TRP A 162 6.27 -8.46 2.07
N ASP A 163 6.73 -9.04 0.96
CA ASP A 163 6.04 -10.11 0.27
C ASP A 163 7.00 -11.29 0.08
N CYS A 164 6.68 -12.43 0.70
CA CYS A 164 7.54 -13.60 0.78
C CYS A 164 6.82 -14.82 0.22
N ASP A 165 7.47 -15.48 -0.74
CA ASP A 165 7.06 -16.77 -1.29
C ASP A 165 7.95 -17.89 -0.74
N ASN A 166 7.34 -18.80 0.01
CA ASN A 166 7.97 -19.98 0.59
C ASN A 166 7.56 -21.28 -0.11
N GLY A 167 6.98 -21.17 -1.31
CA GLY A 167 6.57 -22.26 -2.16
C GLY A 167 5.24 -22.90 -1.77
N GLU A 168 4.83 -23.87 -2.61
CA GLU A 168 3.54 -24.53 -2.45
C GLU A 168 3.47 -25.39 -1.17
N PRO A 169 2.35 -25.36 -0.41
CA PRO A 169 1.02 -24.85 -0.78
C PRO A 169 0.71 -23.42 -0.30
N GLY A 170 1.72 -22.57 -0.11
CA GLY A 170 1.58 -21.17 0.29
C GLY A 170 1.30 -20.90 1.78
N ARG A 171 1.23 -21.95 2.62
CA ARG A 171 0.99 -21.82 4.07
C ARG A 171 2.12 -21.12 4.82
N ASN A 172 3.33 -21.19 4.28
CA ASN A 172 4.52 -20.59 4.86
C ASN A 172 4.85 -19.24 4.21
N ASP A 173 4.03 -18.80 3.25
CA ASP A 173 4.20 -17.49 2.63
C ASP A 173 3.96 -16.40 3.65
N GLY A 174 4.59 -15.27 3.39
CA GLY A 174 4.56 -14.11 4.25
C GLY A 174 4.01 -12.90 3.54
N PHE A 175 3.18 -12.15 4.25
CA PHE A 175 2.76 -10.85 3.77
C PHE A 175 2.61 -9.89 4.95
N ALA A 176 3.35 -8.79 4.90
CA ALA A 176 3.30 -7.73 5.89
C ALA A 176 3.04 -6.41 5.19
N ILE A 177 2.29 -5.52 5.83
CA ILE A 177 1.94 -4.21 5.30
C ILE A 177 2.12 -3.15 6.39
N SER A 178 2.56 -1.95 6.00
CA SER A 178 2.53 -0.77 6.85
C SER A 178 1.93 0.41 6.11
N VAL A 179 1.07 1.16 6.81
CA VAL A 179 0.47 2.42 6.37
C VAL A 179 0.57 3.43 7.53
N PRO A 180 1.72 4.10 7.70
CA PRO A 180 2.00 4.90 8.89
C PRO A 180 1.02 6.05 9.12
N ALA A 181 0.50 6.64 8.05
CA ALA A 181 -0.40 7.80 8.13
C ALA A 181 -1.71 7.50 8.88
N ILE A 182 -2.07 6.23 9.04
CA ILE A 182 -3.25 5.77 9.78
C ILE A 182 -2.87 4.83 10.93
N ASP A 183 -1.59 4.80 11.33
CA ASP A 183 -1.06 3.90 12.38
C ASP A 183 -1.45 2.43 12.15
N TYR A 184 -1.47 2.00 10.89
CA TYR A 184 -1.84 0.65 10.50
C TYR A 184 -0.61 -0.15 10.13
N ALA A 185 -0.45 -1.32 10.74
CA ALA A 185 0.60 -2.25 10.36
C ALA A 185 0.19 -3.68 10.71
N VAL A 186 0.56 -4.60 9.82
CA VAL A 186 0.56 -6.04 10.08
C VAL A 186 1.99 -6.48 9.91
N GLN A 187 2.66 -6.72 11.03
CA GLN A 187 4.07 -7.03 11.09
C GLN A 187 4.26 -8.18 12.08
N CYS A 188 4.80 -9.27 11.57
CA CYS A 188 5.18 -10.43 12.36
C CYS A 188 6.58 -10.83 11.90
N PHE A 189 7.57 -10.08 12.40
CA PHE A 189 8.99 -10.35 12.16
C PHE A 189 9.70 -10.41 13.50
N THR A 190 10.53 -11.44 13.68
CA THR A 190 11.42 -11.50 14.84
C THR A 190 12.79 -10.92 14.45
N VAL A 191 12.98 -9.63 14.74
CA VAL A 191 14.27 -8.90 14.82
C VAL A 191 15.17 -8.87 13.56
N THR A 192 14.86 -9.63 12.52
CA THR A 192 15.58 -9.71 11.23
C THR A 192 14.54 -9.90 10.12
N PRO A 193 14.69 -9.28 8.92
CA PRO A 193 13.67 -9.32 7.86
C PRO A 193 13.39 -10.69 7.22
N ALA A 194 13.95 -11.78 7.77
CA ALA A 194 14.18 -12.99 7.02
C ALA A 194 13.00 -13.97 7.04
N ASP A 195 12.34 -14.19 8.18
CA ASP A 195 11.22 -15.13 8.27
C ASP A 195 9.90 -14.39 8.49
N PRO A 196 8.94 -14.48 7.54
CA PRO A 196 7.60 -14.03 7.86
C PRO A 196 7.03 -14.92 8.95
N THR A 197 6.70 -14.35 10.10
CA THR A 197 5.87 -15.04 11.09
C THR A 197 4.38 -14.80 10.83
N CYS A 198 4.01 -13.94 9.88
CA CYS A 198 2.62 -13.80 9.42
C CYS A 198 2.32 -14.90 8.41
N TYR A 199 1.85 -16.06 8.87
CA TYR A 199 1.54 -17.17 7.99
C TYR A 199 0.23 -16.92 7.23
N LEU A 200 0.21 -17.25 5.94
CA LEU A 200 -1.05 -17.34 5.23
C LEU A 200 -1.83 -18.56 5.71
N THR A 201 -2.99 -18.32 6.30
CA THR A 201 -3.94 -19.38 6.67
C THR A 201 -4.81 -19.82 5.48
N GLY A 202 -4.68 -19.12 4.35
CA GLY A 202 -5.20 -19.53 3.06
C GLY A 202 -4.70 -18.62 1.93
N GLY A 203 -4.68 -19.17 0.70
CA GLY A 203 -4.09 -18.50 -0.46
C GLY A 203 -2.61 -18.84 -0.64
N ASN A 204 -1.94 -18.10 -1.53
CA ASN A 204 -0.51 -18.24 -1.81
C ASN A 204 0.05 -16.95 -2.45
N ARG A 205 1.37 -16.84 -2.40
CA ARG A 205 2.22 -15.93 -3.17
C ARG A 205 2.93 -16.74 -4.24
N GLN A 206 3.25 -16.09 -5.35
CA GLN A 206 3.91 -16.69 -6.50
C GLN A 206 4.96 -15.73 -7.01
N PHE A 207 6.20 -15.99 -6.64
CA PHE A 207 7.38 -15.32 -7.11
C PHE A 207 7.75 -15.91 -8.48
N HIS A 208 7.82 -15.05 -9.49
CA HIS A 208 8.24 -15.42 -10.82
C HIS A 208 9.59 -14.76 -11.09
N PRO A 209 10.70 -15.51 -11.08
CA PRO A 209 11.98 -14.99 -11.54
C PRO A 209 11.81 -14.60 -13.00
N THR A 210 11.92 -13.31 -13.30
CA THR A 210 11.87 -12.81 -14.67
C THR A 210 13.31 -12.76 -15.20
N HIS A 211 13.57 -13.55 -16.24
CA HIS A 211 14.88 -13.64 -16.92
C HIS A 211 14.99 -12.63 -18.06
#